data_AF-A0AAW1PBF7-F1
#
_entry.id   AF-A0AAW1PBF7-F1
#
_cell.length_a   1.000
_cell.length_b   1.000
_cell.length_c   1.000
_cell.angle_alpha   90.00
_cell.angle_beta   90.00
_cell.angle_gamma   90.00
#
_symmetry.space_group_name_H-M   'P 1'
#
loop_
_entity.id
_entity.type
_entity.pdbx_description
1 polymer ?
#
loop_
_entity_poly.entity_id
_entity_poly.type
_entity_poly.pdbx_seq_one_letter_code
_entity_poly.pdbx_strand_id
1 'polypeptide(L)' 'MDCRHISGSDVADLLREGKINSQKSDPSVTPCPKYVVDARVGRPSRNIQGVFSSCLGFTNVVTVIDRDKNWTCYCP' A
#
# COMPACT_ATOMS: atom_id res chain seq x y z
N MET A 1 -7.13 9.23 4.81
CA MET A 1 -5.75 8.68 4.83
C MET A 1 -4.75 9.66 5.47
N ASP A 2 -5.18 10.84 5.90
CA ASP A 2 -4.28 11.92 6.34
C ASP A 2 -3.54 11.61 7.64
N CYS A 3 -4.12 10.81 8.53
CA CYS A 3 -3.50 10.47 9.81
C CYS A 3 -2.18 9.68 9.69
N ARG A 4 -1.94 9.02 8.55
CA ARG A 4 -0.69 8.28 8.30
C ARG A 4 0.35 9.11 7.55
N HIS A 5 0.02 10.36 7.18
CA HIS A 5 0.89 11.24 6.39
C HIS A 5 1.37 10.61 5.07
N ILE A 6 0.55 9.71 4.48
CA ILE A 6 0.81 9.07 3.20
C ILE A 6 -0.06 9.78 2.17
N SER A 7 0.60 10.37 1.17
CA SER A 7 -0.04 11.12 0.09
C SER A 7 -0.47 10.21 -1.06
N GLY A 8 -1.34 10.70 -1.94
CA GLY A 8 -1.69 9.98 -3.18
C GLY A 8 -0.48 9.74 -4.09
N SER A 9 0.49 10.66 -4.11
CA SER A 9 1.76 10.47 -4.80
C SER A 9 2.57 9.32 -4.23
N ASP A 10 2.65 9.18 -2.91
CA ASP A 10 3.34 8.06 -2.27
C ASP A 10 2.73 6.71 -2.69
N VAL A 11 1.40 6.65 -2.84
CA VAL A 11 0.69 5.45 -3.31
C VAL A 11 0.99 5.18 -4.79
N ALA A 12 1.04 6.21 -5.63
CA ALA A 12 1.38 6.07 -7.04
C ALA A 12 2.82 5.59 -7.23
N ASP A 13 3.76 6.11 -6.44
CA ASP A 13 5.16 5.68 -6.45
C ASP A 13 5.29 4.23 -5.98
N LEU A 14 4.53 3.82 -4.97
CA LEU A 14 4.47 2.43 -4.52
C LEU A 14 3.95 1.48 -5.62
N LEU A 15 2.98 1.90 -6.42
CA LEU A 15 2.48 1.10 -7.56
C LEU A 15 3.49 1.02 -8.73
N ARG A 16 4.33 2.05 -8.93
CA ARG A 16 5.31 2.09 -10.02
C ARG A 16 6.63 1.41 -9.69
N GLU A 17 7.15 1.64 -8.49
CA GLU A 17 8.52 1.27 -8.09
C GLU A 17 8.53 0.18 -7.00
N GLY A 18 7.38 -0.14 -6.43
CA GLY A 18 7.27 -1.09 -5.34
C GLY A 18 7.52 -2.53 -5.76
N LYS A 19 7.96 -3.33 -4.78
CA LYS A 19 8.22 -4.76 -4.93
C LYS A 19 7.07 -5.56 -4.34
N ILE A 20 6.52 -6.50 -5.12
CA ILE A 20 5.46 -7.39 -4.66
C ILE A 20 6.03 -8.32 -3.59
N ASN A 21 5.37 -8.34 -2.44
CA ASN A 21 5.62 -9.27 -1.35
C ASN A 21 4.77 -10.53 -1.59
N SER A 22 5.33 -11.52 -2.28
CA SER A 22 4.64 -12.76 -2.64
C SER A 22 4.19 -13.58 -1.43
N GLN A 23 4.89 -13.47 -0.29
CA GLN A 23 4.52 -14.17 0.94
C GLN A 23 3.24 -13.64 1.58
N LYS A 24 2.92 -12.34 1.37
CA LYS A 24 1.73 -11.69 1.93
C LYS A 24 0.63 -11.44 0.90
N SER A 25 0.96 -11.60 -0.38
CA SER A 25 0.02 -11.51 -1.49
C SER A 25 -0.76 -12.81 -1.62
N ASP A 26 -1.99 -12.71 -2.09
CA ASP A 26 -2.81 -13.87 -2.42
C ASP A 26 -3.46 -13.65 -3.79
N PRO A 27 -2.76 -14.06 -4.87
CA PRO A 27 -3.26 -13.93 -6.23
C PRO A 27 -4.46 -14.83 -6.53
N SER A 28 -4.76 -15.81 -5.68
CA SER A 28 -5.84 -16.78 -5.90
C SER A 28 -7.20 -16.28 -5.45
N VAL A 29 -7.25 -15.21 -4.66
CA VAL A 29 -8.50 -14.59 -4.19
C VAL A 29 -9.32 -14.11 -5.38
N THR A 30 -10.59 -14.53 -5.42
CA THR A 30 -11.58 -14.07 -6.40
C THR A 30 -12.69 -13.28 -5.70
N PRO A 31 -13.29 -12.27 -6.35
CA PRO A 31 -13.04 -11.82 -7.73
C PRO A 31 -11.81 -10.91 -7.90
N CYS A 32 -11.23 -10.43 -6.80
CA CYS A 32 -10.12 -9.48 -6.85
C CYS A 32 -8.87 -10.03 -6.13
N PRO A 33 -7.87 -10.51 -6.87
CA PRO A 33 -6.56 -10.89 -6.33
C PRO A 33 -5.97 -9.84 -5.39
N LYS A 34 -5.41 -10.29 -4.27
CA LYS A 34 -4.78 -9.43 -3.26
C LYS A 34 -3.28 -9.35 -3.52
N TYR A 35 -2.75 -8.15 -3.65
CA TYR A 35 -1.32 -7.87 -3.78
C TYR A 35 -0.83 -7.00 -2.65
N VAL A 36 0.28 -7.40 -2.04
CA VAL A 36 0.98 -6.59 -1.04
C VAL A 36 2.26 -6.09 -1.69
N VAL A 37 2.47 -4.79 -1.67
CA VAL A 37 3.60 -4.13 -2.34
C VAL A 37 4.37 -3.30 -1.33
N ASP A 38 5.69 -3.46 -1.31
CA ASP A 38 6.61 -2.76 -0.43
C ASP A 38 7.47 -1.78 -1.24
N ALA A 39 7.57 -0.53 -0.83
CA ALA A 39 8.45 0.44 -1.48
C ALA A 39 9.10 1.40 -0.48
N ARG A 40 10.21 2.02 -0.90
CA ARG A 40 10.77 3.19 -0.23
C ARG A 40 10.42 4.42 -1.04
N VAL A 41 9.60 5.32 -0.48
CA VAL A 41 9.13 6.52 -1.19
C VAL A 41 9.36 7.79 -0.38
N GLY A 42 9.34 8.94 -1.06
CA GLY A 42 9.51 10.26 -0.45
C GLY A 42 10.95 10.63 -0.08
N ARG A 43 11.12 11.86 0.43
CA ARG A 43 12.36 12.38 1.02
C ARG A 43 12.04 13.10 2.35
N PRO A 44 12.53 12.62 3.50
CA PRO A 44 13.35 11.42 3.71
C PRO A 44 12.63 10.13 3.27
N SER A 45 13.38 9.12 2.86
CA SER A 45 12.81 7.86 2.35
C SER A 45 12.06 7.13 3.48
N ARG A 46 10.79 6.82 3.27
CA ARG A 46 9.96 6.05 4.20
C ARG A 46 9.68 4.67 3.64
N ASN A 47 9.75 3.65 4.49
CA ASN A 47 9.46 2.28 4.12
C ASN A 47 7.95 2.01 4.27
N ILE A 48 7.23 2.04 3.16
CA ILE A 48 5.77 1.87 3.16
C ILE A 48 5.35 0.52 2.56
N GLN A 49 4.25 -0.01 3.07
CA GLN A 49 3.60 -1.23 2.57
C GLN A 49 2.15 -0.90 2.19
N GLY A 50 1.80 -1.14 0.94
CA GLY A 50 0.44 -1.04 0.42
C GLY A 50 -0.18 -2.41 0.21
N VAL A 51 -1.47 -2.53 0.53
CA VAL A 51 -2.31 -3.68 0.19
C VAL A 51 -3.30 -3.23 -0.86
N PHE A 52 -3.30 -3.92 -2.00
CA PHE A 52 -4.14 -3.66 -3.15
C PHE A 52 -5.00 -4.86 -3.46
N SER A 53 -6.23 -4.58 -3.88
CA SER A 53 -7.11 -5.58 -4.50
C SER A 53 -7.21 -5.24 -5.98
N SER A 54 -6.63 -6.09 -6.83
CA SER A 54 -6.67 -5.94 -8.27
C SER A 54 -7.97 -6.54 -8.78
N CYS A 55 -8.93 -5.72 -9.17
CA CYS A 55 -10.21 -6.15 -9.74
C CYS A 55 -10.20 -5.97 -11.27
N LEU A 56 -11.15 -6.58 -11.97
CA LEU A 56 -11.29 -6.35 -13.41
C LEU A 56 -11.64 -4.87 -13.68
N GLY A 57 -10.71 -4.14 -14.32
CA GLY A 57 -10.91 -2.75 -14.73
C GLY A 57 -10.53 -1.69 -13.69
N PHE A 58 -10.19 -2.06 -12.45
CA PHE A 58 -9.75 -1.11 -11.43
C PHE A 58 -8.93 -1.77 -10.32
N THR A 59 -8.09 -1.00 -9.64
CA THR A 59 -7.32 -1.46 -8.47
C THR A 59 -7.75 -0.66 -7.25
N ASN A 60 -8.25 -1.37 -6.25
CA ASN A 60 -8.59 -0.77 -4.97
C ASN A 60 -7.36 -0.72 -4.06
N VAL A 61 -7.15 0.43 -3.42
CA VAL A 61 -6.19 0.58 -2.34
C VAL A 61 -6.90 0.22 -1.04
N VAL A 62 -6.57 -0.93 -0.47
CA VAL A 62 -7.21 -1.42 0.77
C VAL A 62 -6.63 -0.68 1.97
N THR A 63 -5.30 -0.64 2.07
CA THR A 63 -4.60 0.06 3.15
C THR A 63 -3.17 0.36 2.72
N VAL A 64 -2.63 1.47 3.22
CA VAL A 64 -1.20 1.78 3.11
C VAL A 64 -0.70 2.15 4.50
N ILE A 65 0.43 1.57 4.89
CA ILE A 65 1.06 1.77 6.20
C ILE A 65 2.53 2.14 6.03
N ASP A 66 3.03 2.95 6.95
CA ASP A 66 4.46 3.11 7.19
C ASP A 66 4.91 1.95 8.08
N ARG A 67 5.94 1.22 7.65
CA ARG A 67 6.49 0.07 8.38
C ARG A 67 7.49 0.48 9.46
N ASP A 68 8.06 1.67 9.35
CA ASP A 68 9.05 2.18 10.30
C ASP A 68 8.37 2.99 11.41
N LYS A 69 7.19 3.56 11.13
CA LYS A 69 6.45 4.38 12.09
C LYS A 69 4.98 3.99 12.21
N ASN A 70 4.58 3.66 13.44
CA ASN A 70 3.17 3.50 13.78
C ASN A 70 2.55 4.87 14.09
N TRP A 71 1.66 5.33 13.22
CA TRP A 71 0.94 6.58 13.41
C TRP A 71 -0.33 6.33 14.21
N THR A 72 -0.48 6.99 15.36
CA THR A 72 -1.72 6.94 16.14
C THR A 72 -2.82 7.71 15.41
N CYS A 73 -3.68 6.98 14.72
CA CYS A 73 -4.88 7.52 14.11
C CYS A 73 -6.02 7.47 15.13
N TYR A 74 -6.61 8.62 15.44
CA TYR A 74 -7.86 8.69 16.18
C TYR A 74 -9.01 8.65 15.17
N CYS A 75 -9.80 7.58 15.18
CA CYS A 75 -11.07 7.56 14.48
C CYS A 75 -12.15 8.01 15.47
N PRO A 76 -12.81 9.17 15.25
CA PRO A 76 -13.96 9.56 16.06
C PRO A 76 -15.15 8.62 15.86
#